data_AF-A0A1I1AT35-F1
#
_entry.id   AF-A0A1I1AT35-F1
#
_cell.length_a   1.000
_cell.length_b   1.000
_cell.length_c   1.000
_cell.angle_alpha   90.00
_cell.angle_beta   90.00
_cell.angle_gamma   90.00
#
_symmetry.space_group_name_H-M   'P 1'
#
loop_
_entity.id
_entity.type
_entity.pdbx_description
1 polymer ?
#
loop_
_entity_poly.entity_id
_entity_poly.type
_entity_poly.pdbx_seq_one_letter_code
_entity_poly.pdbx_strand_id
1 'polypeptide(L)'
;MDGGMHNATRGLWEILGTEPTGDERALKRAYAKRLKVTRPEDDPAAFQELRDAYEYALRHAHLIAADLQEQEQEEGDTATADAGAAPAAAPEAPADTPPGRPAELWGVIADARREEADAPEAPAELWGVIAQEQQPEPRPPEQWGVVAIDPAQEAANLWQGCLALTRHADAGEVLARMLQDDAMLNLDVREEFDLCALRYCASAGYDLSLRQALFEQLGWEHDFSYLARSHADLVRGAVQRYRADRSFAHFSDHRDSYPGLDCIMSQQSPSAYTRQLFDQKFNQQLRELLQAIRWQHGEMLAYKLDMALFEQWEQAVFSRRYFKQTALASCGLGFALHFMLSGVLDAAGVTLGDMGAYASLLGFQALAFLLLAMHAWQKPASAYAWMASLREELHACLPVLRTHPGLGQLGWLMPFLCLALLLFMPAPAAPLRIATSVGLCITALLAVKANHALLRGRLLACILIAFAASMVFTLDKADTGLAMSDGIMLLFCVQVLALRSMAGLYLDCGGPAHLLPRLRAAWIIGCAVAFLAIHLHAAPAHMLGAMLFAWSCIGMLFAPFELNWRAAWPLVITPAAATFLLAGQAGGPPVQAIIKLSAVLALSVLYFTVRHLYLQQRRSAPASGLS
;
A
#
# COMPACT_ATOMS: atom_id res chain seq x y z
N MET A 1 -26.26 -36.35 32.46
CA MET A 1 -25.14 -37.06 31.82
C MET A 1 -24.67 -36.09 30.77
N ASP A 2 -23.78 -35.21 31.19
CA ASP A 2 -23.53 -33.96 30.49
C ASP A 2 -22.17 -34.10 29.81
N GLY A 3 -22.21 -34.44 28.53
CA GLY A 3 -21.07 -34.35 27.64
C GLY A 3 -20.73 -32.88 27.40
N GLY A 4 -19.93 -32.30 28.29
CA GLY A 4 -19.37 -30.96 28.17
C GLY A 4 -17.90 -31.03 27.77
N MET A 5 -17.63 -30.71 26.49
CA MET A 5 -16.30 -30.42 25.94
C MET A 5 -15.48 -29.51 26.87
N HIS A 6 -14.40 -30.05 27.46
CA HIS A 6 -13.34 -29.26 28.08
C HIS A 6 -12.17 -29.15 27.10
N ASN A 7 -12.31 -28.36 26.03
CA ASN A 7 -11.15 -27.82 25.33
C ASN A 7 -10.80 -26.48 25.98
N ALA A 8 -10.14 -26.56 27.13
CA ALA A 8 -9.43 -25.42 27.70
C ALA A 8 -8.23 -25.13 26.80
N THR A 9 -8.24 -23.98 26.12
CA THR A 9 -7.11 -23.48 25.33
C THR A 9 -5.90 -23.34 26.26
N ARG A 10 -4.93 -24.26 26.16
CA ARG A 10 -3.68 -24.16 26.92
C ARG A 10 -2.93 -22.89 26.49
N GLY A 11 -2.33 -22.19 27.45
CA GLY A 11 -1.56 -20.99 27.16
C GLY A 11 -0.30 -21.31 26.35
N LEU A 12 0.17 -20.37 25.52
CA LEU A 12 1.39 -20.50 24.70
C LEU A 12 2.59 -21.05 25.48
N TRP A 13 2.82 -20.53 26.68
CA TRP A 13 3.91 -20.91 27.58
C TRP A 13 3.70 -22.29 28.22
N GLU A 14 2.44 -22.68 28.44
CA GLU A 14 2.08 -24.03 28.90
C GLU A 14 2.26 -25.08 27.80
N ILE A 15 2.12 -24.69 26.52
CA ILE A 15 2.36 -25.55 25.34
C ILE A 15 3.86 -25.69 25.04
N LEU A 16 4.68 -24.69 25.36
CA LEU A 16 6.14 -24.81 25.24
C LEU A 16 6.81 -25.38 26.50
N GLY A 17 6.15 -25.25 27.66
CA GLY A 17 6.69 -25.69 28.95
C GLY A 17 7.86 -24.83 29.43
N THR A 18 7.81 -23.53 29.15
CA THR A 18 8.81 -22.54 29.57
C THR A 18 8.16 -21.27 30.08
N GLU A 19 8.88 -20.54 30.92
CA GLU A 19 8.49 -19.18 31.32
C GLU A 19 8.48 -18.23 30.12
N PRO A 20 7.71 -17.12 30.19
CA PRO A 20 7.69 -16.09 29.16
C PRO A 20 9.10 -15.57 28.87
N THR A 21 9.56 -15.74 27.63
CA THR A 21 10.90 -15.30 27.24
C THR A 21 10.95 -14.90 25.78
N GLY A 22 11.70 -13.82 25.49
CA GLY A 22 12.00 -13.38 24.14
C GLY A 22 13.30 -13.95 23.56
N ASP A 23 14.04 -14.78 24.30
CA ASP A 23 15.30 -15.36 23.81
C ASP A 23 15.04 -16.56 22.87
N GLU A 24 15.40 -16.39 21.60
CA GLU A 24 15.29 -17.44 20.57
C GLU A 24 16.01 -18.75 20.96
N ARG A 25 17.12 -18.66 21.70
CA ARG A 25 17.87 -19.87 22.13
C ARG A 25 17.13 -20.62 23.23
N ALA A 26 16.40 -19.92 24.09
CA ALA A 26 15.54 -20.53 25.11
C ALA A 26 14.32 -21.22 24.46
N LEU A 27 13.66 -20.55 23.50
CA LEU A 27 12.53 -21.11 22.75
C LEU A 27 12.90 -22.38 21.96
N LYS A 28 14.07 -22.39 21.30
CA LYS A 28 14.58 -23.57 20.57
C LYS A 28 14.86 -24.76 21.50
N ARG A 29 15.40 -24.50 22.70
CA ARG A 29 15.65 -25.54 23.71
C ARG A 29 14.34 -26.11 24.29
N ALA A 30 13.36 -25.24 24.53
CA ALA A 30 12.02 -25.62 24.99
C ALA A 30 11.35 -26.60 24.02
N TYR A 31 11.32 -26.20 22.74
CA TYR A 31 10.75 -26.98 21.66
C TYR A 31 11.46 -28.33 21.51
N ALA A 32 12.80 -28.36 21.49
CA ALA A 32 13.56 -29.60 21.39
C ALA A 32 13.33 -30.56 22.59
N LYS A 33 13.05 -30.02 23.78
CA LYS A 33 12.73 -30.83 24.97
C LYS A 33 11.34 -31.46 24.85
N ARG A 34 10.34 -30.71 24.37
CA ARG A 34 8.97 -31.24 24.17
C ARG A 34 8.83 -32.15 22.95
N LEU A 35 9.57 -31.87 21.88
CA LEU A 35 9.60 -32.70 20.67
C LEU A 35 10.04 -34.14 20.95
N LYS A 36 10.88 -34.37 21.97
CA LYS A 36 11.29 -35.72 22.39
C LYS A 36 10.17 -36.54 23.01
N VAL A 37 9.14 -35.87 23.54
CA VAL A 37 8.00 -36.48 24.23
C VAL A 37 6.79 -36.55 23.30
N THR A 38 6.58 -35.54 22.46
CA THR A 38 5.47 -35.46 21.50
C THR A 38 5.95 -35.93 20.13
N ARG A 39 5.92 -37.24 19.90
CA ARG A 39 6.29 -37.83 18.60
C ARG A 39 5.11 -37.73 17.62
N PRO A 40 5.36 -37.38 16.34
CA PRO A 40 4.30 -37.26 15.33
C PRO A 40 3.51 -38.55 15.10
N GLU A 41 4.15 -39.71 15.27
CA GLU A 41 3.50 -41.02 15.16
C GLU A 41 2.52 -41.36 16.29
N ASP A 42 2.70 -40.76 17.49
CA ASP A 42 1.91 -41.08 18.69
C ASP A 42 0.73 -40.12 18.88
N ASP A 43 0.91 -38.82 18.61
CA ASP A 43 -0.16 -37.81 18.69
C ASP A 43 0.07 -36.66 17.69
N PRO A 44 -0.55 -36.71 16.49
CA PRO A 44 -0.37 -35.70 15.46
C PRO A 44 -0.99 -34.35 15.84
N ALA A 45 -2.03 -34.34 16.68
CA ALA A 45 -2.71 -33.11 17.09
C ALA A 45 -1.87 -32.34 18.11
N ALA A 46 -1.30 -33.04 19.10
CA ALA A 46 -0.39 -32.43 20.08
C ALA A 46 0.93 -31.98 19.43
N PHE A 47 1.41 -32.68 18.41
CA PHE A 47 2.59 -32.25 17.65
C PHE A 47 2.32 -30.95 16.87
N GLN A 48 1.16 -30.84 16.22
CA GLN A 48 0.77 -29.64 15.50
C GLN A 48 0.61 -28.44 16.45
N GLU A 49 -0.04 -28.63 17.60
CA GLU A 49 -0.21 -27.60 18.63
C GLU A 49 1.15 -27.11 19.17
N LEU A 50 2.09 -28.02 19.42
CA LEU A 50 3.46 -27.69 19.84
C LEU A 50 4.22 -26.88 18.79
N ARG A 51 4.08 -27.26 17.51
CA ARG A 51 4.74 -26.58 16.39
C ARG A 51 4.18 -25.17 16.19
N ASP A 52 2.86 -25.03 16.23
CA ASP A 52 2.18 -23.73 16.05
C ASP A 52 2.54 -22.76 17.19
N ALA A 53 2.60 -23.25 18.43
CA ALA A 53 3.05 -22.47 19.58
C ALA A 53 4.52 -22.01 19.44
N TYR A 54 5.41 -22.90 18.99
CA TYR A 54 6.81 -22.57 18.77
C TYR A 54 6.99 -21.51 17.66
N GLU A 55 6.31 -21.67 16.53
CA GLU A 55 6.38 -20.71 15.42
C GLU A 55 5.76 -19.35 15.78
N TYR A 56 4.70 -19.35 16.61
CA TYR A 56 4.13 -18.12 17.13
C TYR A 56 5.11 -17.40 18.06
N ALA A 57 5.70 -18.10 19.03
CA ALA A 57 6.67 -17.52 19.96
C ALA A 57 7.92 -17.00 19.25
N LEU A 58 8.44 -17.72 18.24
CA LEU A 58 9.61 -17.30 17.48
C LEU A 58 9.34 -16.03 16.66
N ARG A 59 8.17 -15.91 16.02
CA ARG A 59 7.79 -14.71 15.24
C ARG A 59 7.65 -13.47 16.11
N HIS A 60 7.18 -13.64 17.35
CA HIS A 60 6.91 -12.53 18.28
C HIS A 60 8.01 -12.36 19.34
N ALA A 61 9.13 -13.08 19.24
CA ALA A 61 10.21 -13.06 20.24
C ALA A 61 10.74 -11.65 20.53
N HIS A 62 10.85 -10.80 19.50
CA HIS A 62 11.30 -9.40 19.63
C HIS A 62 10.28 -8.51 20.37
N LEU A 63 8.98 -8.74 20.19
CA LEU A 63 7.92 -8.00 20.89
C LEU A 63 7.82 -8.47 22.34
N ILE A 64 7.89 -9.79 22.57
CA ILE A 64 7.89 -10.39 23.90
C ILE A 64 9.11 -9.92 24.70
N ALA A 65 10.28 -9.78 24.07
CA ALA A 65 11.48 -9.23 24.70
C ALA A 65 11.32 -7.75 25.10
N ALA A 66 10.67 -6.94 24.26
CA ALA A 66 10.41 -5.53 24.54
C ALA A 66 9.39 -5.35 25.67
N ASP A 67 8.28 -6.10 25.65
CA ASP A 67 7.24 -6.07 26.68
C ASP A 67 7.79 -6.49 28.05
N LEU A 68 8.69 -7.50 28.10
CA LEU A 68 9.35 -7.93 29.33
C LEU A 68 10.34 -6.88 29.86
N GLN A 69 11.04 -6.15 28.97
CA GLN A 69 11.93 -5.06 29.37
C GLN A 69 11.17 -3.84 29.92
N GLU A 70 10.00 -3.52 29.37
CA GLU A 70 9.14 -2.46 29.88
C GLU A 70 8.58 -2.81 31.27
N GLN A 71 8.22 -4.06 31.51
CA GLN A 71 7.76 -4.55 32.82
C GLN A 71 8.88 -4.53 33.88
N GLU A 72 10.10 -4.92 33.51
CA GLU A 72 11.27 -4.84 34.40
C GLU A 72 11.68 -3.39 34.70
N GLN A 73 11.43 -2.45 33.78
CA GLN A 73 11.66 -1.01 34.00
C GLN A 73 10.59 -0.38 34.90
N GLU A 74 9.32 -0.77 34.77
CA GLU A 74 8.24 -0.31 35.65
C GLU A 74 8.39 -0.85 37.10
N GLU A 75 8.89 -2.07 37.29
CA GLU A 75 9.20 -2.60 38.62
C GLU A 75 10.52 -2.05 39.19
N GLY A 76 11.51 -1.71 38.36
CA GLY A 76 12.79 -1.14 38.79
C GLY A 76 12.74 0.33 39.24
N ASP A 77 11.81 1.12 38.69
CA ASP A 77 11.67 2.56 39.00
C ASP A 77 10.91 2.83 40.32
N THR A 78 10.31 1.82 40.92
CA THR A 78 9.69 1.91 42.27
C THR A 78 10.65 1.53 43.41
N ALA A 79 11.81 0.93 43.11
CA ALA A 79 12.76 0.43 44.13
C ALA A 79 14.02 1.30 44.32
N THR A 80 14.25 2.34 43.51
CA THR A 80 15.56 3.04 43.47
C THR A 80 15.48 4.56 43.76
N ALA A 81 14.61 4.96 44.68
CA ALA A 81 14.49 6.35 45.16
C ALA A 81 15.18 6.62 46.52
N ASP A 82 16.05 5.74 47.00
CA ASP A 82 16.86 6.00 48.20
C ASP A 82 18.28 5.45 48.08
N ALA A 83 19.21 6.29 47.60
CA ALA A 83 20.62 6.42 48.01
C ALA A 83 21.45 7.05 46.87
N GLY A 84 21.98 8.25 47.13
CA GLY A 84 22.78 9.02 46.18
C GLY A 84 24.30 8.82 46.26
N ALA A 85 24.95 9.32 45.20
CA ALA A 85 26.28 9.95 45.11
C ALA A 85 27.58 9.09 45.04
N ALA A 86 28.03 8.83 43.79
CA ALA A 86 29.33 9.14 43.12
C ALA A 86 30.71 9.11 43.88
N PRO A 87 31.89 9.07 43.20
CA PRO A 87 32.32 8.38 41.96
C PRO A 87 33.76 7.76 41.98
N ALA A 88 34.08 7.00 40.91
CA ALA A 88 35.39 6.80 40.23
C ALA A 88 36.64 6.18 40.92
N ALA A 89 37.07 5.00 40.43
CA ALA A 89 38.43 4.73 39.91
C ALA A 89 38.59 3.27 39.40
N ALA A 90 39.11 3.12 38.16
CA ALA A 90 39.79 1.92 37.63
C ALA A 90 41.33 2.11 37.84
N PRO A 91 42.25 1.12 37.66
CA PRO A 91 42.17 -0.06 36.79
C PRO A 91 42.80 -1.38 37.30
N GLU A 92 42.56 -2.47 36.56
CA GLU A 92 43.50 -3.54 36.12
C GLU A 92 42.87 -4.95 36.08
N ALA A 93 43.02 -5.59 34.93
CA ALA A 93 42.75 -7.01 34.61
C ALA A 93 44.13 -7.69 34.35
N PRO A 94 44.27 -9.01 34.08
CA PRO A 94 43.23 -9.99 33.76
C PRO A 94 43.40 -11.40 34.38
N ALA A 95 42.34 -12.21 34.33
CA ALA A 95 42.46 -13.67 34.32
C ALA A 95 41.38 -14.26 33.42
N ASP A 96 41.84 -14.91 32.36
CA ASP A 96 41.08 -15.67 31.37
C ASP A 96 40.50 -16.96 31.96
N THR A 97 39.29 -17.33 31.53
CA THR A 97 38.99 -18.71 31.13
C THR A 97 37.73 -18.78 30.25
N PRO A 98 37.83 -19.28 29.00
CA PRO A 98 36.71 -19.46 28.09
C PRO A 98 36.03 -20.83 28.20
N PRO A 99 34.81 -20.99 27.65
CA PRO A 99 34.03 -22.23 27.71
C PRO A 99 34.40 -23.24 26.62
N GLY A 100 34.18 -24.52 26.94
CA GLY A 100 34.48 -25.67 26.08
C GLY A 100 33.60 -25.82 24.83
N ARG A 101 34.25 -26.27 23.75
CA ARG A 101 33.67 -26.93 22.57
C ARG A 101 34.16 -28.39 22.56
N PRO A 102 33.34 -29.39 22.21
CA PRO A 102 33.81 -30.74 21.97
C PRO A 102 34.17 -30.92 20.49
N ALA A 103 35.42 -31.28 20.24
CA ALA A 103 35.86 -31.98 19.03
C ALA A 103 36.86 -33.08 19.46
N GLU A 104 36.74 -34.24 18.83
CA GLU A 104 37.67 -35.39 18.84
C GLU A 104 37.66 -36.30 20.08
N LEU A 105 36.91 -37.41 19.97
CA LEU A 105 36.97 -38.53 20.91
C LEU A 105 36.90 -39.88 20.18
N TRP A 106 37.85 -40.16 19.29
CA TRP A 106 38.20 -41.52 18.85
C TRP A 106 39.72 -41.62 18.68
N GLY A 107 40.40 -42.01 19.74
CA GLY A 107 41.86 -42.20 19.75
C GLY A 107 42.35 -42.68 21.11
N VAL A 108 42.14 -43.96 21.44
CA VAL A 108 42.82 -44.63 22.56
C VAL A 108 43.25 -46.02 22.11
N ILE A 109 44.49 -46.11 21.61
CA ILE A 109 45.38 -47.27 21.81
C ILE A 109 46.76 -46.68 22.12
N ALA A 110 47.42 -47.27 23.11
CA ALA A 110 48.78 -47.02 23.59
C ALA A 110 48.90 -45.96 24.70
N ASP A 111 48.91 -46.44 25.94
CA ASP A 111 50.05 -46.24 26.84
C ASP A 111 49.98 -47.23 28.02
N ALA A 112 50.65 -48.37 27.85
CA ALA A 112 51.14 -49.21 28.94
C ALA A 112 52.59 -49.56 28.62
N ARG A 113 53.47 -48.56 28.75
CA ARG A 113 54.92 -48.76 28.76
C ARG A 113 55.57 -47.81 29.77
N ARG A 114 55.44 -48.18 31.05
CA ARG A 114 56.39 -47.80 32.11
C ARG A 114 56.48 -48.98 33.06
N GLU A 115 57.42 -49.87 32.78
CA GLU A 115 58.15 -50.69 33.75
C GLU A 115 59.24 -51.42 32.95
N GLU A 116 60.38 -50.74 32.82
CA GLU A 116 61.63 -51.29 32.30
C GLU A 116 62.66 -51.15 33.43
N ALA A 117 62.74 -52.16 34.28
CA ALA A 117 63.88 -52.43 35.15
C ALA A 117 63.82 -53.91 35.53
N ASP A 118 64.84 -54.64 35.09
CA ASP A 118 65.22 -56.02 35.43
C ASP A 118 64.95 -57.08 34.34
N ALA A 119 66.00 -57.33 33.55
CA ALA A 119 66.21 -58.60 32.84
C ALA A 119 66.76 -59.64 33.83
N PRO A 120 66.45 -60.94 33.67
CA PRO A 120 67.31 -61.77 32.81
C PRO A 120 66.60 -62.88 31.99
N GLU A 121 67.28 -63.24 30.88
CA GLU A 121 67.37 -64.52 30.16
C GLU A 121 66.12 -65.38 29.87
N ALA A 122 65.91 -65.65 28.58
CA ALA A 122 65.01 -66.65 28.05
C ALA A 122 65.40 -68.09 28.46
N PRO A 123 64.44 -69.03 28.38
CA PRO A 123 64.57 -69.99 27.29
C PRO A 123 63.27 -70.21 26.51
N ALA A 124 63.52 -70.67 25.28
CA ALA A 124 62.56 -70.97 24.24
C ALA A 124 61.64 -72.16 24.56
N GLU A 125 60.60 -72.25 23.72
CA GLU A 125 59.76 -73.41 23.40
C GLU A 125 58.38 -73.47 24.07
N LEU A 126 57.41 -73.94 23.27
CA LEU A 126 55.94 -73.92 23.41
C LEU A 126 55.39 -72.56 22.95
N TRP A 127 54.88 -72.34 21.74
CA TRP A 127 53.96 -73.14 20.91
C TRP A 127 54.25 -72.79 19.43
N GLY A 128 54.49 -73.72 18.52
CA GLY A 128 53.42 -74.47 17.86
C GLY A 128 53.50 -74.23 16.35
N VAL A 129 54.06 -75.21 15.66
CA VAL A 129 54.30 -75.30 14.21
C VAL A 129 53.00 -75.09 13.41
N ILE A 130 52.96 -74.08 12.52
CA ILE A 130 52.16 -74.18 11.30
C ILE A 130 53.11 -74.68 10.23
N ALA A 131 52.83 -75.88 9.74
CA ALA A 131 53.57 -76.51 8.66
C ALA A 131 53.61 -75.57 7.45
N GLN A 132 54.82 -75.43 6.93
CA GLN A 132 55.16 -74.72 5.71
C GLN A 132 54.58 -75.50 4.52
N GLU A 133 53.34 -75.19 4.14
CA GLU A 133 52.77 -75.64 2.88
C GLU A 133 53.32 -74.77 1.74
N GLN A 134 53.85 -75.48 0.75
CA GLN A 134 54.50 -75.08 -0.49
C GLN A 134 53.96 -73.78 -1.13
N GLN A 135 54.89 -72.97 -1.66
CA GLN A 135 54.59 -71.86 -2.58
C GLN A 135 53.63 -72.31 -3.69
N PRO A 136 52.49 -71.63 -3.91
CA PRO A 136 51.73 -71.82 -5.13
C PRO A 136 52.53 -71.16 -6.27
N GLU A 137 52.70 -71.88 -7.37
CA GLU A 137 53.16 -71.31 -8.65
C GLU A 137 52.36 -70.05 -9.01
N PRO A 138 52.93 -69.10 -9.79
CA PRO A 138 52.18 -67.94 -10.24
C PRO A 138 51.00 -68.41 -11.08
N ARG A 139 49.80 -68.31 -10.51
CA ARG A 139 48.54 -68.51 -11.24
C ARG A 139 48.58 -67.55 -12.44
N PRO A 140 48.30 -68.01 -13.67
CA PRO A 140 48.10 -67.08 -14.78
C PRO A 140 47.02 -66.07 -14.35
N PRO A 141 47.12 -64.79 -14.77
CA PRO A 141 46.15 -63.79 -14.33
C PRO A 141 44.76 -64.32 -14.66
N GLU A 142 43.95 -64.50 -13.62
CA GLU A 142 42.53 -64.81 -13.77
C GLU A 142 41.93 -63.63 -14.53
N GLN A 143 41.88 -63.74 -15.85
CA GLN A 143 41.01 -62.95 -16.70
C GLN A 143 39.60 -63.40 -16.35
N TRP A 144 39.07 -62.88 -15.24
CA TRP A 144 37.63 -62.78 -15.06
C TRP A 144 37.15 -62.07 -16.31
N GLY A 145 36.41 -62.81 -17.15
CA GLY A 145 35.88 -62.36 -18.43
C GLY A 145 34.85 -61.25 -18.25
N VAL A 146 35.28 -60.11 -17.74
CA VAL A 146 34.59 -58.84 -17.89
C VAL A 146 34.92 -58.41 -19.30
N VAL A 147 33.99 -58.64 -20.23
CA VAL A 147 33.94 -57.78 -21.41
C VAL A 147 33.94 -56.37 -20.83
N ALA A 148 35.03 -55.61 -21.02
CA ALA A 148 35.13 -54.24 -20.57
C ALA A 148 34.14 -53.44 -21.42
N ILE A 149 32.87 -53.46 -21.04
CA ILE A 149 31.85 -52.63 -21.63
C ILE A 149 32.21 -51.21 -21.22
N ASP A 150 32.48 -50.36 -22.20
CA ASP A 150 32.67 -48.93 -21.97
C ASP A 150 31.29 -48.34 -21.62
N PRO A 151 31.02 -48.00 -20.34
CA PRO A 151 29.69 -47.59 -19.91
C PRO A 151 29.23 -46.33 -20.63
N ALA A 152 30.15 -45.42 -20.98
CA ALA A 152 29.84 -44.20 -21.70
C ALA A 152 29.37 -44.49 -23.14
N GLN A 153 30.00 -45.45 -23.82
CA GLN A 153 29.64 -45.82 -25.18
C GLN A 153 28.31 -46.58 -25.24
N GLU A 154 28.05 -47.46 -24.27
CA GLU A 154 26.78 -48.17 -24.16
C GLU A 154 25.63 -47.21 -23.84
N ALA A 155 25.81 -46.33 -22.85
CA ALA A 155 24.86 -45.28 -22.52
C ALA A 155 24.57 -44.35 -23.71
N ALA A 156 25.60 -43.97 -24.47
CA ALA A 156 25.44 -43.15 -25.67
C ALA A 156 24.59 -43.86 -26.74
N ASN A 157 24.78 -45.17 -26.95
CA ASN A 157 23.99 -45.96 -27.89
C ASN A 157 22.52 -46.04 -27.46
N LEU A 158 22.26 -46.30 -26.18
CA LEU A 158 20.91 -46.30 -25.61
C LEU A 158 20.24 -44.93 -25.75
N TRP A 159 20.97 -43.85 -25.46
CA TRP A 159 20.47 -42.48 -25.61
C TRP A 159 20.11 -42.14 -27.07
N GLN A 160 20.94 -42.53 -28.04
CA GLN A 160 20.61 -42.34 -29.47
C GLN A 160 19.40 -43.17 -29.89
N GLY A 161 19.27 -44.40 -29.40
CA GLY A 161 18.09 -45.24 -29.61
C GLY A 161 16.82 -44.59 -29.06
N CYS A 162 16.89 -44.06 -27.85
CA CYS A 162 15.80 -43.30 -27.23
C CYS A 162 15.40 -42.10 -28.11
N LEU A 163 16.34 -41.25 -28.52
CA LEU A 163 16.07 -40.09 -29.37
C LEU A 163 15.46 -40.44 -30.74
N ALA A 164 15.78 -41.62 -31.29
CA ALA A 164 15.19 -42.08 -32.54
C ALA A 164 13.74 -42.54 -32.35
N LEU A 165 13.45 -43.24 -31.25
CA LEU A 165 12.11 -43.75 -30.92
C LEU A 165 11.14 -42.63 -30.52
N THR A 166 11.60 -41.64 -29.75
CA THR A 166 10.77 -40.50 -29.30
C THR A 166 10.30 -39.59 -30.45
N ARG A 167 10.88 -39.72 -31.66
CA ARG A 167 10.39 -39.01 -32.85
C ARG A 167 9.07 -39.57 -33.39
N HIS A 168 8.74 -40.81 -33.04
CA HIS A 168 7.65 -41.57 -33.63
C HIS A 168 6.62 -42.08 -32.60
N ALA A 169 6.93 -41.96 -31.31
CA ALA A 169 6.10 -42.45 -30.20
C ALA A 169 6.14 -41.46 -29.02
N ASP A 170 5.22 -41.64 -28.07
CA ASP A 170 5.17 -40.82 -26.86
C ASP A 170 6.46 -40.93 -26.05
N ALA A 171 6.98 -39.78 -25.62
CA ALA A 171 8.27 -39.69 -24.97
C ALA A 171 8.29 -40.39 -23.61
N GLY A 172 7.17 -40.37 -22.88
CA GLY A 172 7.02 -41.03 -21.60
C GLY A 172 7.06 -42.56 -21.73
N GLU A 173 6.29 -43.12 -22.66
CA GLU A 173 6.26 -44.58 -22.86
C GLU A 173 7.61 -45.14 -23.33
N VAL A 174 8.27 -44.44 -24.26
CA VAL A 174 9.60 -44.83 -24.77
C VAL A 174 10.63 -44.82 -23.65
N LEU A 175 10.66 -43.75 -22.86
CA LEU A 175 11.60 -43.63 -21.75
C LEU A 175 11.34 -44.71 -20.70
N ALA A 176 10.09 -44.93 -20.29
CA ALA A 176 9.75 -45.96 -19.31
C ALA A 176 10.20 -47.37 -19.74
N ARG A 177 10.09 -47.67 -21.04
CA ARG A 177 10.58 -48.92 -21.62
C ARG A 177 12.12 -49.00 -21.64
N MET A 178 12.80 -47.90 -21.97
CA MET A 178 14.26 -47.85 -22.00
C MET A 178 14.87 -47.98 -20.60
N LEU A 179 14.23 -47.41 -19.57
CA LEU A 179 14.71 -47.53 -18.18
C LEU A 179 14.57 -48.97 -17.62
N GLN A 180 13.82 -49.85 -18.29
CA GLN A 180 13.68 -51.27 -17.95
C GLN A 180 14.66 -52.18 -18.70
N ASP A 181 15.52 -51.62 -19.56
CA ASP A 181 16.53 -52.40 -20.28
C ASP A 181 17.56 -52.99 -19.30
N ASP A 182 17.99 -54.23 -19.54
CA ASP A 182 18.95 -54.95 -18.68
C ASP A 182 20.28 -54.18 -18.54
N ALA A 183 20.68 -53.41 -19.57
CA ALA A 183 21.87 -52.56 -19.51
C ALA A 183 21.75 -51.42 -18.47
N MET A 184 20.54 -50.96 -18.18
CA MET A 184 20.27 -49.89 -17.20
C MET A 184 20.34 -50.37 -15.74
N LEU A 185 20.50 -51.68 -15.51
CA LEU A 185 20.79 -52.24 -14.19
C LEU A 185 22.24 -51.96 -13.75
N ASN A 186 23.13 -51.68 -14.70
CA ASN A 186 24.50 -51.25 -14.40
C ASN A 186 24.50 -49.77 -14.01
N LEU A 187 24.95 -49.47 -12.79
CA LEU A 187 24.95 -48.12 -12.23
C LEU A 187 25.80 -47.16 -13.07
N ASP A 188 26.96 -47.61 -13.57
CA ASP A 188 27.87 -46.76 -14.35
C ASP A 188 27.26 -46.38 -15.71
N VAL A 189 26.60 -47.34 -16.37
CA VAL A 189 25.85 -47.10 -17.63
C VAL A 189 24.68 -46.16 -17.37
N ARG A 190 23.99 -46.32 -16.23
CA ARG A 190 22.86 -45.47 -15.85
C ARG A 190 23.28 -44.03 -15.60
N GLU A 191 24.37 -43.80 -14.87
CA GLU A 191 24.88 -42.45 -14.61
C GLU A 191 25.30 -41.73 -15.91
N GLU A 192 25.97 -42.43 -16.83
CA GLU A 192 26.35 -41.89 -18.13
C GLU A 192 25.13 -41.62 -19.04
N PHE A 193 24.08 -42.44 -18.95
CA PHE A 193 22.82 -42.20 -19.65
C PHE A 193 22.13 -40.93 -19.12
N ASP A 194 22.03 -40.79 -17.80
CA ASP A 194 21.47 -39.62 -17.12
C ASP A 194 22.26 -38.35 -17.52
N LEU A 195 23.59 -38.43 -17.64
CA LEU A 195 24.42 -37.34 -18.12
C LEU A 195 24.12 -36.96 -19.59
N CYS A 196 23.92 -37.94 -20.48
CA CYS A 196 23.50 -37.68 -21.86
C CYS A 196 22.15 -36.95 -21.92
N ALA A 197 21.19 -37.42 -21.12
CA ALA A 197 19.88 -36.79 -20.99
C ALA A 197 19.96 -35.37 -20.40
N LEU A 198 20.84 -35.16 -19.42
CA LEU A 198 21.05 -33.85 -18.81
C LEU A 198 21.62 -32.84 -19.82
N ARG A 199 22.61 -33.26 -20.62
CA ARG A 199 23.19 -32.43 -21.70
C ARG A 199 22.13 -32.04 -22.72
N TYR A 200 21.23 -32.96 -23.07
CA TYR A 200 20.09 -32.66 -23.94
C TYR A 200 19.14 -31.64 -23.30
N CYS A 201 18.80 -31.83 -22.02
CA CYS A 201 17.93 -30.91 -21.30
C CYS A 201 18.53 -29.51 -21.14
N ALA A 202 19.85 -29.39 -21.03
CA ALA A 202 20.56 -28.11 -20.99
C ALA A 202 20.68 -27.43 -22.38
N SER A 203 20.41 -28.14 -23.47
CA SER A 203 20.50 -27.61 -24.83
C SER A 203 19.27 -26.78 -25.25
N ALA A 204 19.41 -25.98 -26.31
CA ALA A 204 18.34 -25.14 -26.85
C ALA A 204 17.42 -25.85 -27.86
N GLY A 205 17.89 -26.91 -28.53
CA GLY A 205 17.15 -27.66 -29.56
C GLY A 205 16.54 -28.95 -29.02
N TYR A 206 15.52 -28.81 -28.17
CA TYR A 206 14.89 -29.92 -27.46
C TYR A 206 13.40 -30.01 -27.80
N ASP A 207 12.84 -31.19 -27.56
CA ASP A 207 11.41 -31.45 -27.54
C ASP A 207 10.89 -31.24 -26.11
N LEU A 208 9.84 -30.43 -25.98
CA LEU A 208 9.21 -30.11 -24.70
C LEU A 208 8.66 -31.37 -24.02
N SER A 209 8.05 -32.27 -24.80
CA SER A 209 7.45 -33.50 -24.29
C SER A 209 8.50 -34.43 -23.68
N LEU A 210 9.62 -34.60 -24.37
CA LEU A 210 10.74 -35.42 -23.90
C LEU A 210 11.42 -34.85 -22.66
N ARG A 211 11.65 -33.53 -22.60
CA ARG A 211 12.22 -32.91 -21.40
C ARG A 211 11.32 -33.12 -20.19
N GLN A 212 10.01 -32.97 -20.36
CA GLN A 212 9.08 -33.17 -19.25
C GLN A 212 9.10 -34.62 -18.76
N ALA A 213 9.04 -35.59 -19.69
CA ALA A 213 9.12 -37.01 -19.36
C ALA A 213 10.42 -37.38 -18.63
N LEU A 214 11.56 -36.81 -19.04
CA LEU A 214 12.86 -37.03 -18.38
C LEU A 214 12.85 -36.54 -16.93
N PHE A 215 12.35 -35.33 -16.68
CA PHE A 215 12.31 -34.77 -15.33
C PHE A 215 11.40 -35.57 -14.39
N GLU A 216 10.26 -36.04 -14.90
CA GLU A 216 9.28 -36.82 -14.14
C GLU A 216 9.78 -38.25 -13.87
N GLN A 217 10.24 -38.98 -14.88
CA GLN A 217 10.60 -40.40 -14.75
C GLN A 217 11.95 -40.63 -14.09
N LEU A 218 12.90 -39.71 -14.25
CA LEU A 218 14.21 -39.80 -13.57
C LEU A 218 14.16 -39.22 -12.15
N GLY A 219 13.01 -38.72 -11.69
CA GLY A 219 12.84 -38.17 -10.34
C GLY A 219 13.61 -36.87 -10.10
N TRP A 220 14.06 -36.21 -11.17
CA TRP A 220 14.85 -34.98 -11.13
C TRP A 220 14.08 -33.79 -10.56
N GLU A 221 12.75 -33.85 -10.44
CA GLU A 221 12.01 -32.84 -9.67
C GLU A 221 12.43 -32.78 -8.20
N HIS A 222 12.91 -33.90 -7.64
CA HIS A 222 13.16 -34.06 -6.21
C HIS A 222 14.65 -34.14 -5.87
N ASP A 223 15.45 -34.87 -6.66
CA ASP A 223 16.87 -35.09 -6.36
C ASP A 223 17.78 -34.88 -7.59
N PHE A 224 18.73 -33.95 -7.43
CA PHE A 224 19.83 -33.68 -8.37
C PHE A 224 21.20 -33.90 -7.75
N SER A 225 21.27 -34.33 -6.49
CA SER A 225 22.50 -34.33 -5.70
C SER A 225 23.63 -35.16 -6.32
N TYR A 226 23.29 -36.25 -6.99
CA TYR A 226 24.27 -37.11 -7.66
C TYR A 226 24.87 -36.45 -8.91
N LEU A 227 24.06 -35.82 -9.78
CA LEU A 227 24.55 -35.11 -10.98
C LEU A 227 25.16 -33.73 -10.65
N ALA A 228 24.65 -33.04 -9.64
CA ALA A 228 25.12 -31.71 -9.26
C ALA A 228 26.55 -31.73 -8.70
N ARG A 229 26.98 -32.85 -8.11
CA ARG A 229 28.35 -33.02 -7.58
C ARG A 229 29.42 -32.91 -8.67
N SER A 230 29.13 -33.41 -9.87
CA SER A 230 30.07 -33.43 -11.00
C SER A 230 29.75 -32.39 -12.08
N HIS A 231 28.47 -32.03 -12.27
CA HIS A 231 27.99 -31.25 -13.41
C HIS A 231 27.00 -30.13 -13.01
N ALA A 232 27.32 -29.38 -11.94
CA ALA A 232 26.46 -28.33 -11.38
C ALA A 232 25.92 -27.31 -12.40
N ASP A 233 26.74 -26.88 -13.37
CA ASP A 233 26.33 -25.88 -14.36
C ASP A 233 25.33 -26.44 -15.39
N LEU A 234 25.50 -27.71 -15.78
CA LEU A 234 24.54 -28.38 -16.67
C LEU A 234 23.21 -28.63 -15.96
N VAL A 235 23.26 -29.05 -14.69
CA VAL A 235 22.07 -29.18 -13.83
C VAL A 235 21.34 -27.85 -13.75
N ARG A 236 22.04 -26.76 -13.43
CA ARG A 236 21.45 -25.41 -13.39
C ARG A 236 20.79 -25.06 -14.71
N GLY A 237 21.51 -25.21 -15.82
CA GLY A 237 21.00 -24.88 -17.16
C GLY A 237 19.78 -25.71 -17.58
N ALA A 238 19.73 -26.99 -17.22
CA ALA A 238 18.59 -27.87 -17.48
C ALA A 238 17.38 -27.50 -16.61
N VAL A 239 17.58 -27.29 -15.30
CA VAL A 239 16.52 -26.92 -14.35
C VAL A 239 15.90 -25.57 -14.71
N GLN A 240 16.72 -24.58 -15.04
CA GLN A 240 16.24 -23.25 -15.42
C GLN A 240 15.34 -23.30 -16.66
N ARG A 241 15.75 -24.06 -17.69
CA ARG A 241 14.95 -24.24 -18.91
C ARG A 241 13.66 -25.01 -18.64
N TYR A 242 13.72 -26.07 -17.83
CA TYR A 242 12.53 -26.82 -17.42
C TYR A 242 11.52 -25.96 -16.64
N ARG A 243 12.00 -25.11 -15.71
CA ARG A 243 11.15 -24.16 -14.98
C ARG A 243 10.55 -23.09 -15.90
N ALA A 244 11.33 -22.62 -16.88
CA ALA A 244 10.86 -21.70 -17.91
C ALA A 244 9.72 -22.33 -18.74
N ASP A 245 9.87 -23.61 -19.13
CA ASP A 245 8.85 -24.37 -19.85
C ASP A 245 7.56 -24.52 -19.06
N ARG A 246 7.64 -24.96 -17.80
CA ARG A 246 6.45 -25.10 -16.94
C ARG A 246 5.74 -23.79 -16.71
N SER A 247 6.50 -22.71 -16.48
CA SER A 247 5.93 -21.36 -16.33
C SER A 247 5.20 -20.93 -17.59
N PHE A 248 5.83 -21.14 -18.76
CA PHE A 248 5.24 -20.79 -20.05
C PHE A 248 3.98 -21.61 -20.35
N ALA A 249 3.99 -22.92 -20.05
CA ALA A 249 2.82 -23.78 -20.19
C ALA A 249 1.66 -23.31 -19.29
N HIS A 250 1.96 -23.02 -18.01
CA HIS A 250 0.97 -22.51 -17.06
C HIS A 250 0.29 -21.22 -17.54
N PHE A 251 1.05 -20.24 -18.03
CA PHE A 251 0.49 -19.00 -18.58
C PHE A 251 -0.30 -19.23 -19.87
N SER A 252 0.14 -20.16 -20.71
CA SER A 252 -0.54 -20.50 -21.95
C SER A 252 -1.90 -21.16 -21.71
N ASP A 253 -1.97 -22.06 -20.72
CA ASP A 253 -3.21 -22.74 -20.32
C ASP A 253 -4.19 -21.81 -19.61
N HIS A 254 -3.68 -20.83 -18.84
CA HIS A 254 -4.49 -19.89 -18.05
C HIS A 254 -4.62 -18.51 -18.70
N ARG A 255 -4.61 -18.45 -20.04
CA ARG A 255 -4.61 -17.19 -20.80
C ARG A 255 -5.72 -16.22 -20.41
N ASP A 256 -6.92 -16.75 -20.14
CA ASP A 256 -8.09 -15.95 -19.75
C ASP A 256 -7.99 -15.36 -18.33
N SER A 257 -7.14 -15.93 -17.47
CA SER A 257 -6.96 -15.47 -16.09
C SER A 257 -6.03 -14.25 -15.99
N TYR A 258 -5.25 -13.98 -17.04
CA TYR A 258 -4.24 -12.92 -17.07
C TYR A 258 -4.55 -11.87 -18.15
N PRO A 259 -5.45 -10.91 -17.88
CA PRO A 259 -5.72 -9.81 -18.80
C PRO A 259 -4.45 -9.00 -19.06
N GLY A 260 -4.08 -8.87 -20.34
CA GLY A 260 -2.84 -8.20 -20.78
C GLY A 260 -1.69 -9.15 -21.11
N LEU A 261 -1.78 -10.45 -20.79
CA LEU A 261 -0.82 -11.46 -21.24
C LEU A 261 -0.76 -11.52 -22.78
N ASP A 262 -1.91 -11.37 -23.44
CA ASP A 262 -2.01 -11.29 -24.90
C ASP A 262 -1.12 -10.21 -25.52
N CYS A 263 -0.96 -9.08 -24.85
CA CYS A 263 -0.12 -7.98 -25.32
C CYS A 263 1.38 -8.32 -25.24
N ILE A 264 1.76 -9.14 -24.26
CA ILE A 264 3.14 -9.61 -24.09
C ILE A 264 3.42 -10.75 -25.06
N MET A 265 2.47 -11.68 -25.22
CA MET A 265 2.58 -12.83 -26.13
C MET A 265 2.50 -12.44 -27.60
N SER A 266 1.85 -11.32 -27.96
CA SER A 266 1.74 -10.85 -29.35
C SER A 266 3.06 -10.33 -29.93
N GLN A 267 4.11 -10.19 -29.09
CA GLN A 267 5.42 -9.64 -29.45
C GLN A 267 5.35 -8.24 -30.09
N GLN A 268 4.26 -7.50 -29.87
CA GLN A 268 4.09 -6.14 -30.36
C GLN A 268 4.63 -5.11 -29.37
N SER A 269 5.06 -3.97 -29.90
CA SER A 269 5.53 -2.87 -29.06
C SER A 269 4.37 -2.18 -28.33
N PRO A 270 4.62 -1.53 -27.17
CA PRO A 270 3.59 -0.88 -26.36
C PRO A 270 2.80 0.22 -27.09
N SER A 271 3.33 0.73 -28.21
CA SER A 271 2.69 1.78 -29.00
C SER A 271 1.39 1.31 -29.68
N ALA A 272 1.32 0.03 -30.05
CA ALA A 272 0.13 -0.57 -30.66
C ALA A 272 -1.09 -0.55 -29.70
N TYR A 273 -0.84 -0.61 -28.40
CA TYR A 273 -1.86 -0.69 -27.35
C TYR A 273 -2.06 0.62 -26.58
N THR A 274 -1.68 1.76 -27.19
CA THR A 274 -1.78 3.09 -26.55
C THR A 274 -3.16 3.39 -25.97
N ARG A 275 -4.24 3.01 -26.68
CA ARG A 275 -5.63 3.23 -26.24
C ARG A 275 -5.99 2.43 -24.99
N GLN A 276 -5.57 1.16 -24.91
CA GLN A 276 -5.84 0.29 -23.75
C GLN A 276 -4.98 0.69 -22.54
N LEU A 277 -3.74 1.15 -22.79
CA LEU A 277 -2.86 1.68 -21.75
C LEU A 277 -3.39 2.95 -21.04
N PHE A 278 -4.45 3.59 -21.56
CA PHE A 278 -5.13 4.69 -20.86
C PHE A 278 -6.14 4.21 -19.82
N ASP A 279 -6.61 2.96 -19.90
CA ASP A 279 -7.49 2.40 -18.89
C ASP A 279 -6.69 2.10 -17.62
N GLN A 280 -7.12 2.70 -16.51
CA GLN A 280 -6.47 2.57 -15.21
C GLN A 280 -6.52 1.13 -14.68
N LYS A 281 -7.63 0.42 -14.91
CA LYS A 281 -7.79 -0.97 -14.43
C LYS A 281 -6.86 -1.90 -15.19
N PHE A 282 -6.86 -1.80 -16.52
CA PHE A 282 -5.96 -2.56 -17.39
C PHE A 282 -4.49 -2.28 -17.06
N ASN A 283 -4.11 -1.01 -16.86
CA ASN A 283 -2.72 -0.66 -16.54
C ASN A 283 -2.28 -1.23 -15.18
N GLN A 284 -3.16 -1.29 -14.19
CA GLN A 284 -2.85 -1.92 -12.90
C GLN A 284 -2.68 -3.43 -13.03
N GLN A 285 -3.60 -4.12 -13.73
CA GLN A 285 -3.50 -5.56 -13.99
C GLN A 285 -2.21 -5.91 -14.74
N LEU A 286 -1.85 -5.11 -15.74
CA LEU A 286 -0.62 -5.31 -16.50
C LEU A 286 0.65 -5.08 -15.66
N ARG A 287 0.64 -4.14 -14.69
CA ARG A 287 1.76 -3.97 -13.74
C ARG A 287 1.95 -5.19 -12.86
N GLU A 288 0.86 -5.69 -12.29
CA GLU A 288 0.88 -6.88 -11.43
C GLU A 288 1.40 -8.09 -12.21
N LEU A 289 0.96 -8.25 -13.47
CA LEU A 289 1.45 -9.31 -14.36
C LEU A 289 2.95 -9.17 -14.68
N LEU A 290 3.41 -7.98 -15.08
CA LEU A 290 4.83 -7.74 -15.37
C LEU A 290 5.71 -7.98 -14.13
N GLN A 291 5.25 -7.59 -12.94
CA GLN A 291 5.95 -7.87 -11.69
C GLN A 291 5.97 -9.36 -11.37
N ALA A 292 4.84 -10.06 -11.50
CA ALA A 292 4.77 -11.50 -11.30
C ALA A 292 5.74 -12.23 -12.23
N ILE A 293 5.79 -11.86 -13.51
CA ILE A 293 6.73 -12.46 -14.47
C ILE A 293 8.18 -12.17 -14.07
N ARG A 294 8.53 -10.92 -13.72
CA ARG A 294 9.90 -10.54 -13.34
C ARG A 294 10.40 -11.24 -12.08
N TRP A 295 9.55 -11.34 -11.05
CA TRP A 295 9.96 -11.83 -9.73
C TRP A 295 9.70 -13.32 -9.49
N GLN A 296 8.61 -13.87 -10.04
CA GLN A 296 8.22 -15.26 -9.82
C GLN A 296 8.64 -16.17 -11.00
N HIS A 297 8.70 -15.63 -12.22
CA HIS A 297 8.97 -16.40 -13.44
C HIS A 297 10.14 -15.84 -14.26
N GLY A 298 11.23 -15.43 -13.57
CA GLY A 298 12.42 -14.86 -14.21
C GLY A 298 13.08 -15.79 -15.24
N GLU A 299 12.98 -17.11 -15.04
CA GLU A 299 13.49 -18.09 -16.01
C GLU A 299 12.68 -18.09 -17.32
N MET A 300 11.35 -17.88 -17.25
CA MET A 300 10.51 -17.72 -18.45
C MET A 300 10.92 -16.48 -19.25
N LEU A 301 11.22 -15.39 -18.54
CA LEU A 301 11.71 -14.16 -19.14
C LEU A 301 13.05 -14.39 -19.87
N ALA A 302 13.98 -15.14 -19.26
CA ALA A 302 15.30 -15.38 -19.81
C ALA A 302 15.32 -16.31 -21.03
N TYR A 303 14.45 -17.33 -21.06
CA TYR A 303 14.51 -18.39 -22.08
C TYR A 303 13.36 -18.39 -23.10
N LYS A 304 12.20 -17.78 -22.80
CA LYS A 304 10.99 -17.83 -23.66
C LYS A 304 10.53 -16.48 -24.19
N LEU A 305 10.87 -15.39 -23.52
CA LEU A 305 10.43 -14.04 -23.88
C LEU A 305 11.57 -13.20 -24.42
N ASP A 306 11.23 -12.21 -25.26
CA ASP A 306 12.18 -11.18 -25.65
C ASP A 306 12.36 -10.18 -24.49
N MET A 307 13.55 -10.21 -23.89
CA MET A 307 13.95 -9.33 -22.78
C MET A 307 13.82 -7.85 -23.14
N ALA A 308 14.21 -7.46 -24.35
CA ALA A 308 14.22 -6.06 -24.76
C ALA A 308 12.80 -5.52 -24.94
N LEU A 309 11.90 -6.35 -25.49
CA LEU A 309 10.49 -6.01 -25.62
C LEU A 309 9.82 -5.92 -24.24
N PHE A 310 10.14 -6.84 -23.33
CA PHE A 310 9.59 -6.84 -21.97
C PHE A 310 10.00 -5.58 -21.20
N GLU A 311 11.25 -5.15 -21.30
CA GLU A 311 11.73 -3.91 -20.67
C GLU A 311 11.03 -2.66 -21.24
N GLN A 312 10.72 -2.64 -22.54
CA GLN A 312 9.92 -1.56 -23.13
C GLN A 312 8.51 -1.51 -22.55
N TRP A 313 7.88 -2.67 -22.33
CA TRP A 313 6.59 -2.77 -21.66
C TRP A 313 6.65 -2.30 -20.21
N GLU A 314 7.69 -2.70 -19.47
CA GLU A 314 7.94 -2.24 -18.11
C GLU A 314 8.07 -0.71 -18.08
N GLN A 315 8.92 -0.14 -18.93
CA GLN A 315 9.11 1.30 -19.00
C GLN A 315 7.82 2.04 -19.42
N ALA A 316 7.05 1.51 -20.37
CA ALA A 316 5.80 2.12 -20.82
C ALA A 316 4.71 2.13 -19.74
N VAL A 317 4.64 1.08 -18.92
CA VAL A 317 3.60 0.90 -17.89
C VAL A 317 3.98 1.59 -16.57
N PHE A 318 5.24 1.55 -16.18
CA PHE A 318 5.74 2.19 -14.95
C PHE A 318 6.11 3.67 -15.14
N SER A 319 6.31 4.14 -16.37
CA SER A 319 6.50 5.57 -16.62
C SER A 319 5.26 6.36 -16.18
N ARG A 320 5.50 7.40 -15.37
CA ARG A 320 4.44 8.31 -14.94
C ARG A 320 3.98 9.13 -16.16
N ARG A 321 2.88 8.73 -16.79
CA ARG A 321 2.18 9.49 -17.86
C ARG A 321 1.49 10.78 -17.35
N TYR A 322 2.12 11.46 -16.37
CA TYR A 322 1.63 12.66 -15.68
C TYR A 322 1.42 13.84 -16.64
N PHE A 323 2.20 13.91 -17.73
CA PHE A 323 2.31 15.09 -18.59
C PHE A 323 0.99 15.58 -19.22
N LYS A 324 0.13 14.68 -19.72
CA LYS A 324 -1.11 15.13 -20.40
C LYS A 324 -2.18 15.62 -19.41
N GLN A 325 -2.28 14.99 -18.24
CA GLN A 325 -3.22 15.40 -17.19
C GLN A 325 -2.74 16.68 -16.48
N THR A 326 -1.43 16.83 -16.25
CA THR A 326 -0.88 18.08 -15.69
C THR A 326 -0.94 19.24 -16.67
N ALA A 327 -0.75 19.02 -17.98
CA ALA A 327 -0.88 20.06 -18.99
C ALA A 327 -2.32 20.59 -19.11
N LEU A 328 -3.32 19.70 -19.08
CA LEU A 328 -4.72 20.11 -19.06
C LEU A 328 -5.10 20.84 -17.75
N ALA A 329 -4.62 20.35 -16.62
CA ALA A 329 -4.85 20.98 -15.32
C ALA A 329 -4.15 22.36 -15.20
N SER A 330 -2.93 22.51 -15.73
CA SER A 330 -2.19 23.78 -15.72
C SER A 330 -2.85 24.81 -16.64
N CYS A 331 -3.42 24.37 -17.75
CA CYS A 331 -4.18 25.25 -18.65
C CYS A 331 -5.39 25.83 -17.92
N GLY A 332 -6.23 24.98 -17.30
CA GLY A 332 -7.39 25.44 -16.53
C GLY A 332 -7.04 26.37 -15.36
N LEU A 333 -5.97 26.07 -14.62
CA LEU A 333 -5.54 26.88 -13.48
C LEU A 333 -4.93 28.22 -13.92
N GLY A 334 -4.18 28.26 -15.03
CA GLY A 334 -3.61 29.47 -15.60
C GLY A 334 -4.67 30.47 -16.05
N PHE A 335 -5.71 29.99 -16.75
CA PHE A 335 -6.86 30.83 -17.15
C PHE A 335 -7.57 31.43 -15.93
N ALA A 336 -7.84 30.62 -14.90
CA ALA A 336 -8.53 31.10 -13.70
C ALA A 336 -7.75 32.22 -12.99
N LEU A 337 -6.43 32.06 -12.81
CA LEU A 337 -5.58 33.08 -12.19
C LEU A 337 -5.50 34.37 -13.01
N HIS A 338 -5.44 34.26 -14.35
CA HIS A 338 -5.44 35.42 -15.23
C HIS A 338 -6.74 36.24 -15.12
N PHE A 339 -7.90 35.58 -15.16
CA PHE A 339 -9.19 36.26 -14.97
C PHE A 339 -9.29 36.92 -13.59
N MET A 340 -8.76 36.29 -12.53
CA MET A 340 -8.70 36.90 -11.20
C MET A 340 -7.81 38.15 -11.19
N LEU A 341 -6.60 38.12 -11.78
CA LEU A 341 -5.72 39.29 -11.84
C LEU A 341 -6.35 40.43 -12.67
N SER A 342 -6.96 40.10 -13.81
CA SER A 342 -7.63 41.08 -14.65
C SER A 342 -8.77 41.79 -13.90
N GLY A 343 -9.56 41.04 -13.10
CA GLY A 343 -10.58 41.63 -12.24
C GLY A 343 -10.02 42.53 -11.12
N VAL A 344 -8.83 42.21 -10.60
CA VAL A 344 -8.14 43.03 -9.57
C VAL A 344 -7.59 44.33 -10.15
N LEU A 345 -6.98 44.28 -11.34
CA LEU A 345 -6.40 45.46 -11.98
C LEU A 345 -7.46 46.45 -12.47
N ASP A 346 -8.57 45.94 -13.00
CA ASP A 346 -9.71 46.75 -13.40
C ASP A 346 -10.33 47.50 -12.19
N ALA A 347 -10.41 46.82 -11.04
CA ALA A 347 -10.85 47.44 -9.79
C ALA A 347 -9.86 48.46 -9.19
N ALA A 348 -8.58 48.38 -9.55
CA ALA A 348 -7.58 49.39 -9.20
C ALA A 348 -7.59 50.59 -10.18
N GLY A 349 -8.49 50.60 -11.18
CA GLY A 349 -8.55 51.62 -12.22
C GLY A 349 -7.41 51.51 -13.25
N VAL A 350 -6.72 50.36 -13.29
CA VAL A 350 -5.61 50.10 -14.19
C VAL A 350 -6.08 49.11 -15.26
N THR A 351 -6.31 49.62 -16.47
CA THR A 351 -6.63 48.76 -17.61
C THR A 351 -5.35 48.17 -18.20
N LEU A 352 -5.28 46.84 -18.27
CA LEU A 352 -4.25 46.16 -19.05
C LEU A 352 -4.59 46.34 -20.54
N GLY A 353 -3.69 46.93 -21.32
CA GLY A 353 -3.80 46.87 -22.78
C GLY A 353 -3.71 45.42 -23.29
N ASP A 354 -4.13 45.16 -24.53
CA ASP A 354 -4.21 43.81 -25.12
C ASP A 354 -2.91 43.00 -24.94
N MET A 355 -1.75 43.63 -25.14
CA MET A 355 -0.44 42.99 -24.94
C MET A 355 -0.14 42.62 -23.47
N GLY A 356 -0.62 43.42 -22.51
CA GLY A 356 -0.50 43.12 -21.08
C GLY A 356 -1.43 41.97 -20.64
N ALA A 357 -2.61 41.86 -21.26
CA ALA A 357 -3.51 40.75 -21.03
C ALA A 357 -2.89 39.43 -21.52
N TYR A 358 -2.35 39.39 -22.74
CA TYR A 358 -1.65 38.19 -23.24
C TYR A 358 -0.40 37.85 -22.42
N ALA A 359 0.39 38.85 -22.02
CA ALA A 359 1.59 38.63 -21.21
C ALA A 359 1.26 38.04 -19.81
N SER A 360 0.20 38.53 -19.16
CA SER A 360 -0.23 38.00 -17.87
C SER A 360 -0.85 36.60 -18.00
N LEU A 361 -1.60 36.31 -19.08
CA LEU A 361 -2.12 34.97 -19.36
C LEU A 361 -0.99 33.96 -19.52
N LEU A 362 -0.02 34.25 -20.38
CA LEU A 362 1.15 33.39 -20.59
C LEU A 362 2.00 33.26 -19.33
N GLY A 363 2.15 34.34 -18.56
CA GLY A 363 2.85 34.34 -17.28
C GLY A 363 2.19 33.42 -16.24
N PHE A 364 0.87 33.52 -16.06
CA PHE A 364 0.15 32.65 -15.13
C PHE A 364 0.07 31.21 -15.62
N GLN A 365 0.01 30.98 -16.93
CA GLN A 365 0.05 29.64 -17.49
C GLN A 365 1.41 28.96 -17.27
N ALA A 366 2.50 29.71 -17.47
CA ALA A 366 3.85 29.24 -17.16
C ALA A 366 4.04 28.99 -15.66
N LEU A 367 3.52 29.88 -14.80
CA LEU A 367 3.58 29.74 -13.35
C LEU A 367 2.75 28.54 -12.85
N ALA A 368 1.54 28.34 -13.38
CA ALA A 368 0.68 27.18 -13.09
C ALA A 368 1.36 25.88 -13.51
N PHE A 369 1.99 25.86 -14.69
CA PHE A 369 2.75 24.73 -15.17
C PHE A 369 3.97 24.44 -14.30
N LEU A 370 4.75 25.47 -13.91
CA LEU A 370 5.88 25.33 -13.00
C LEU A 370 5.46 24.80 -11.62
N LEU A 371 4.39 25.32 -11.03
CA LEU A 371 3.91 24.86 -9.73
C LEU A 371 3.43 23.39 -9.77
N LEU A 372 2.71 23.01 -10.81
CA LEU A 372 2.25 21.62 -10.99
C LEU A 372 3.41 20.68 -11.36
N ALA A 373 4.38 21.15 -12.13
CA ALA A 373 5.60 20.42 -12.44
C ALA A 373 6.46 20.24 -11.17
N MET A 374 6.61 21.25 -10.33
CA MET A 374 7.27 21.16 -9.02
C MET A 374 6.51 20.26 -8.04
N HIS A 375 5.18 20.18 -8.12
CA HIS A 375 4.40 19.24 -7.34
C HIS A 375 4.55 17.78 -7.82
N ALA A 376 4.78 17.60 -9.13
CA ALA A 376 4.97 16.30 -9.77
C ALA A 376 6.42 15.81 -9.68
N TRP A 377 7.39 16.70 -9.70
CA TRP A 377 8.78 16.41 -9.37
C TRP A 377 8.87 16.14 -7.88
N GLN A 378 9.27 14.89 -7.57
CA GLN A 378 9.60 14.34 -6.26
C GLN A 378 9.37 15.29 -5.08
N LYS A 379 8.30 15.01 -4.32
CA LYS A 379 8.08 15.56 -2.98
C LYS A 379 9.42 15.48 -2.22
N PRO A 380 10.12 16.59 -1.94
CA PRO A 380 11.41 16.52 -1.27
C PRO A 380 11.16 15.94 0.12
N ALA A 381 11.75 14.77 0.37
CA ALA A 381 11.49 13.98 1.58
C ALA A 381 11.70 14.81 2.85
N SER A 382 12.66 15.74 2.83
CA SER A 382 12.97 16.65 3.92
C SER A 382 11.87 17.66 4.23
N ALA A 383 11.25 18.28 3.23
CA ALA A 383 10.17 19.25 3.46
C ALA A 383 8.91 18.56 4.00
N TYR A 384 8.62 17.34 3.55
CA TYR A 384 7.51 16.55 4.08
C TYR A 384 7.79 16.02 5.48
N ALA A 385 9.03 15.61 5.78
CA ALA A 385 9.44 15.25 7.13
C ALA A 385 9.29 16.43 8.10
N TRP A 386 9.70 17.64 7.69
CA TRP A 386 9.52 18.86 8.47
C TRP A 386 8.04 19.25 8.64
N MET A 387 7.22 19.12 7.60
CA MET A 387 5.78 19.34 7.72
C MET A 387 5.09 18.30 8.60
N ALA A 388 5.58 17.05 8.58
CA ALA A 388 5.10 15.98 9.45
C ALA A 388 5.50 16.24 10.91
N SER A 389 6.72 16.69 11.18
CA SER A 389 7.17 17.05 12.52
C SER A 389 6.39 18.24 13.08
N LEU A 390 6.17 19.29 12.29
CA LEU A 390 5.32 20.42 12.68
C LEU A 390 3.88 19.98 12.96
N ARG A 391 3.37 19.03 12.17
CA ARG A 391 2.05 18.46 12.40
C ARG A 391 2.05 17.71 13.73
N GLU A 392 3.04 16.89 14.02
CA GLU A 392 3.16 16.15 15.28
C GLU A 392 3.28 17.08 16.49
N GLU A 393 4.09 18.13 16.41
CA GLU A 393 4.20 19.19 17.43
C GLU A 393 2.85 19.88 17.66
N LEU A 394 2.12 20.23 16.59
CA LEU A 394 0.77 20.78 16.71
C LEU A 394 -0.21 19.80 17.37
N HIS A 395 -0.12 18.50 17.08
CA HIS A 395 -0.97 17.49 17.71
C HIS A 395 -0.56 17.23 19.17
N ALA A 396 0.71 17.44 19.53
CA ALA A 396 1.19 17.40 20.91
C ALA A 396 0.68 18.60 21.72
N CYS A 397 0.70 19.80 21.15
CA CYS A 397 0.19 21.01 21.77
C CYS A 397 -1.36 21.02 21.89
N LEU A 398 -2.07 20.39 20.94
CA LEU A 398 -3.53 20.38 20.88
C LEU A 398 -4.05 18.94 20.72
N PRO A 399 -4.10 18.15 21.81
CA PRO A 399 -4.54 16.75 21.76
C PRO A 399 -5.99 16.59 21.27
N VAL A 400 -6.82 17.63 21.42
CA VAL A 400 -8.22 17.66 20.94
C VAL A 400 -8.32 17.54 19.40
N LEU A 401 -7.30 17.97 18.67
CA LEU A 401 -7.25 17.80 17.21
C LEU A 401 -6.99 16.34 16.81
N ARG A 402 -6.35 15.56 17.69
CA ARG A 402 -6.10 14.13 17.49
C ARG A 402 -7.37 13.30 17.72
N THR A 403 -8.20 13.68 18.68
CA THR A 403 -9.46 13.00 18.99
C THR A 403 -10.58 13.35 18.00
N HIS A 404 -10.60 14.58 17.46
CA HIS A 404 -11.63 15.04 16.54
C HIS A 404 -11.01 15.58 15.24
N PRO A 405 -10.79 14.72 14.22
CA PRO A 405 -10.16 15.13 12.96
C PRO A 405 -10.98 16.19 12.20
N GLY A 406 -12.28 16.31 12.48
CA GLY A 406 -13.14 17.34 11.91
C GLY A 406 -12.75 18.77 12.30
N LEU A 407 -12.16 18.98 13.50
CA LEU A 407 -11.79 20.31 13.99
C LEU A 407 -10.64 20.92 13.20
N GLY A 408 -9.62 20.11 12.86
CA GLY A 408 -8.49 20.57 12.03
C GLY A 408 -8.92 21.00 10.63
N GLN A 409 -9.98 20.39 10.11
CA GLN A 409 -10.54 20.72 8.79
C GLN A 409 -11.45 21.95 8.80
N LEU A 410 -11.84 22.45 9.98
CA LEU A 410 -12.62 23.68 10.16
C LEU A 410 -11.78 24.90 10.53
N GLY A 411 -10.46 24.75 10.68
CA GLY A 411 -9.57 25.86 11.05
C GLY A 411 -9.63 27.06 10.08
N TRP A 412 -10.02 26.83 8.82
CA TRP A 412 -10.19 27.89 7.82
C TRP A 412 -11.54 28.65 7.95
N LEU A 413 -12.53 28.09 8.66
CA LEU A 413 -13.88 28.66 8.75
C LEU A 413 -13.91 29.98 9.52
N MET A 414 -13.18 30.08 10.63
CA MET A 414 -13.10 31.30 11.44
C MET A 414 -12.49 32.48 10.69
N PRO A 415 -11.29 32.38 10.08
CA PRO A 415 -10.75 33.49 9.29
C PRO A 415 -11.64 33.81 8.08
N PHE A 416 -12.25 32.81 7.44
CA PHE A 416 -13.21 33.02 6.37
C PHE A 416 -14.43 33.83 6.83
N LEU A 417 -15.03 33.47 7.96
CA LEU A 417 -16.24 34.14 8.47
C LEU A 417 -15.95 35.59 8.86
N CYS A 418 -14.81 35.86 9.50
CA CYS A 418 -14.37 37.22 9.79
C CYS A 418 -14.20 38.06 8.52
N LEU A 419 -13.51 37.51 7.50
CA LEU A 419 -13.30 38.23 6.23
C LEU A 419 -14.60 38.41 5.43
N ALA A 420 -15.48 37.41 5.43
CA ALA A 420 -16.78 37.50 4.77
C ALA A 420 -17.68 38.56 5.42
N LEU A 421 -17.61 38.72 6.75
CA LEU A 421 -18.36 39.76 7.47
C LEU A 421 -17.87 41.18 7.11
N LEU A 422 -16.59 41.36 6.78
CA LEU A 422 -16.06 42.65 6.34
C LEU A 422 -16.65 43.11 4.99
N LEU A 423 -17.14 42.17 4.16
CA LEU A 423 -17.83 42.51 2.91
C LEU A 423 -19.17 43.23 3.13
N PHE A 424 -19.76 43.10 4.32
CA PHE A 424 -21.02 43.78 4.68
C PHE A 424 -20.80 45.23 5.16
N MET A 425 -19.54 45.67 5.30
CA MET A 425 -19.26 47.06 5.69
C MET A 425 -19.64 48.02 4.55
N PRO A 426 -20.42 49.08 4.81
CA PRO A 426 -20.75 50.07 3.80
C PRO A 426 -19.52 50.93 3.46
N ALA A 427 -19.20 51.06 2.17
CA ALA A 427 -18.11 51.90 1.63
C ALA A 427 -16.72 51.69 2.28
N PRO A 428 -16.14 50.46 2.20
CA PRO A 428 -14.81 50.20 2.73
C PRO A 428 -13.73 50.96 1.94
N ALA A 429 -12.71 51.45 2.63
CA ALA A 429 -11.56 52.08 2.00
C ALA A 429 -10.89 51.11 1.01
N ALA A 430 -10.39 51.62 -0.12
CA ALA A 430 -9.70 50.82 -1.15
C ALA A 430 -8.65 49.82 -0.60
N PRO A 431 -7.74 50.19 0.33
CA PRO A 431 -6.79 49.22 0.88
C PRO A 431 -7.46 48.10 1.68
N LEU A 432 -8.56 48.39 2.39
CA LEU A 432 -9.30 47.38 3.14
C LEU A 432 -9.97 46.38 2.19
N ARG A 433 -10.53 46.84 1.06
CA ARG A 433 -11.11 45.97 0.02
C ARG A 433 -10.08 45.02 -0.60
N ILE A 434 -8.89 45.52 -0.88
CA ILE A 434 -7.79 44.71 -1.43
C ILE A 434 -7.32 43.70 -0.37
N ALA A 435 -7.20 44.11 0.89
CA ALA A 435 -6.83 43.20 1.97
C ALA A 435 -7.89 42.09 2.18
N THR A 436 -9.18 42.42 2.09
CA THR A 436 -10.26 41.43 2.21
C THR A 436 -10.26 40.45 1.05
N SER A 437 -10.04 40.90 -0.19
CA SER A 437 -10.02 40.02 -1.36
C SER A 437 -8.82 39.06 -1.35
N VAL A 438 -7.63 39.57 -1.01
CA VAL A 438 -6.44 38.74 -0.79
C VAL A 438 -6.66 37.74 0.34
N GLY A 439 -7.23 38.19 1.46
CA GLY A 439 -7.59 37.32 2.57
C GLY A 439 -8.54 36.20 2.15
N LEU A 440 -9.61 36.52 1.42
CA LEU A 440 -10.58 35.54 0.93
C LEU A 440 -9.92 34.51 0.00
N CYS A 441 -9.02 34.94 -0.88
CA CYS A 441 -8.23 34.06 -1.73
C CYS A 441 -7.38 33.08 -0.89
N ILE A 442 -6.67 33.59 0.13
CA ILE A 442 -5.88 32.75 1.04
C ILE A 442 -6.79 31.74 1.76
N THR A 443 -7.96 32.16 2.26
CA THR A 443 -8.90 31.25 2.92
C THR A 443 -9.47 30.20 1.98
N ALA A 444 -9.72 30.54 0.70
CA ALA A 444 -10.15 29.59 -0.31
C ALA A 444 -9.07 28.53 -0.60
N LEU A 445 -7.80 28.94 -0.71
CA LEU A 445 -6.67 28.01 -0.84
C LEU A 445 -6.51 27.10 0.38
N LEU A 446 -6.69 27.65 1.59
CA LEU A 446 -6.71 26.87 2.82
C LEU A 446 -7.87 25.86 2.83
N ALA A 447 -9.05 26.27 2.36
CA ALA A 447 -10.22 25.38 2.23
C ALA A 447 -9.96 24.24 1.23
N VAL A 448 -9.31 24.51 0.09
CA VAL A 448 -8.88 23.50 -0.89
C VAL A 448 -7.92 22.49 -0.25
N LYS A 449 -6.91 22.99 0.46
CA LYS A 449 -5.92 22.12 1.12
C LYS A 449 -6.55 21.27 2.22
N ALA A 450 -7.36 21.87 3.09
CA ALA A 450 -8.03 21.20 4.19
C ALA A 450 -9.01 20.11 3.71
N ASN A 451 -9.63 20.30 2.54
CA ASN A 451 -10.66 19.42 1.98
C ASN A 451 -10.22 18.73 0.68
N HIS A 452 -8.91 18.56 0.46
CA HIS A 452 -8.38 18.02 -0.80
C HIS A 452 -8.95 16.63 -1.14
N ALA A 453 -9.17 15.78 -0.13
CA ALA A 453 -9.75 14.46 -0.31
C ALA A 453 -11.19 14.52 -0.87
N LEU A 454 -12.01 15.46 -0.40
CA LEU A 454 -13.40 15.66 -0.84
C LEU A 454 -13.47 16.31 -2.22
N LEU A 455 -12.50 17.15 -2.55
CA LEU A 455 -12.44 17.91 -3.81
C LEU A 455 -11.79 17.13 -4.96
N ARG A 456 -11.19 15.96 -4.70
CA ARG A 456 -10.56 15.13 -5.72
C ARG A 456 -11.57 14.74 -6.81
N GLY A 457 -11.37 15.25 -8.02
CA GLY A 457 -12.27 15.04 -9.17
C GLY A 457 -13.50 15.96 -9.24
N ARG A 458 -13.76 16.80 -8.22
CA ARG A 458 -14.90 17.75 -8.16
C ARG A 458 -14.49 19.22 -8.13
N LEU A 459 -13.20 19.52 -7.91
CA LEU A 459 -12.68 20.87 -7.77
C LEU A 459 -13.07 21.79 -8.94
N LEU A 460 -12.88 21.34 -10.18
CA LEU A 460 -13.20 22.12 -11.37
C LEU A 460 -14.70 22.42 -11.47
N ALA A 461 -15.56 21.45 -11.16
CA ALA A 461 -17.00 21.66 -11.12
C ALA A 461 -17.42 22.69 -10.05
N CYS A 462 -16.81 22.64 -8.85
CA CYS A 462 -17.10 23.60 -7.78
C CYS A 462 -16.69 25.03 -8.17
N ILE A 463 -15.54 25.19 -8.83
CA ILE A 463 -15.08 26.49 -9.33
C ILE A 463 -16.05 27.02 -10.40
N LEU A 464 -16.45 26.18 -11.36
CA LEU A 464 -17.40 26.57 -12.41
C LEU A 464 -18.77 26.95 -11.85
N ILE A 465 -19.27 26.22 -10.84
CA ILE A 465 -20.54 26.54 -10.17
C ILE A 465 -20.41 27.85 -9.39
N ALA A 466 -19.31 28.07 -8.67
CA ALA A 466 -19.06 29.34 -7.98
C ALA A 466 -19.03 30.52 -8.96
N PHE A 467 -18.35 30.33 -10.10
CA PHE A 467 -18.28 31.32 -11.16
C PHE A 467 -19.66 31.64 -11.75
N ALA A 468 -20.39 30.62 -12.19
CA ALA A 468 -21.72 30.80 -12.77
C ALA A 468 -22.69 31.46 -11.77
N ALA A 469 -22.69 31.02 -10.51
CA ALA A 469 -23.52 31.60 -9.47
C ALA A 469 -23.15 33.05 -9.20
N SER A 470 -21.85 33.38 -9.08
CA SER A 470 -21.40 34.76 -8.90
C SER A 470 -21.88 35.64 -10.05
N MET A 471 -21.78 35.16 -11.30
CA MET A 471 -22.21 35.91 -12.48
C MET A 471 -23.70 36.22 -12.48
N VAL A 472 -24.55 35.30 -11.98
CA VAL A 472 -25.99 35.54 -11.81
C VAL A 472 -26.28 36.61 -10.76
N PHE A 473 -25.49 36.69 -9.69
CA PHE A 473 -25.67 37.72 -8.65
C PHE A 473 -25.09 39.08 -9.04
N THR A 474 -24.10 39.13 -9.93
CA THR A 474 -23.43 40.36 -10.41
C THR A 474 -23.98 40.86 -11.75
N LEU A 475 -25.21 40.49 -12.13
CA LEU A 475 -25.86 40.92 -13.38
C LEU A 475 -26.17 42.43 -13.48
N ASP A 476 -25.75 43.25 -12.51
CA ASP A 476 -25.87 44.70 -12.59
C ASP A 476 -24.57 45.31 -13.14
N LYS A 477 -24.69 46.05 -14.26
CA LYS A 477 -23.59 46.48 -15.15
C LYS A 477 -22.59 47.48 -14.53
N ALA A 478 -22.74 47.83 -13.26
CA ALA A 478 -21.98 48.90 -12.61
C ALA A 478 -20.82 48.42 -11.72
N ASP A 479 -20.66 47.12 -11.51
CA ASP A 479 -19.74 46.61 -10.48
C ASP A 479 -18.36 46.18 -11.01
N THR A 480 -17.32 46.67 -10.33
CA THR A 480 -15.90 46.43 -10.58
C THR A 480 -15.53 44.95 -10.49
N GLY A 481 -14.55 44.49 -11.28
CA GLY A 481 -14.07 43.09 -11.29
C GLY A 481 -13.70 42.47 -9.92
N LEU A 482 -13.39 43.28 -8.91
CA LEU A 482 -13.17 42.83 -7.51
C LEU A 482 -14.43 42.24 -6.87
N ALA A 483 -15.61 42.80 -7.14
CA ALA A 483 -16.86 42.29 -6.57
C ALA A 483 -17.17 40.88 -7.11
N MET A 484 -16.83 40.63 -8.37
CA MET A 484 -16.95 39.31 -8.99
C MET A 484 -15.95 38.32 -8.37
N SER A 485 -14.68 38.71 -8.18
CA SER A 485 -13.69 37.80 -7.58
C SER A 485 -14.03 37.45 -6.12
N ASP A 486 -14.44 38.44 -5.32
CA ASP A 486 -14.89 38.24 -3.93
C ASP A 486 -16.12 37.31 -3.87
N GLY A 487 -17.08 37.49 -4.78
CA GLY A 487 -18.26 36.63 -4.92
C GLY A 487 -17.91 35.18 -5.24
N ILE A 488 -16.99 34.95 -6.18
CA ILE A 488 -16.53 33.59 -6.55
C ILE A 488 -15.85 32.92 -5.35
N MET A 489 -14.95 33.61 -4.64
CA MET A 489 -14.25 33.05 -3.49
C MET A 489 -15.21 32.72 -2.35
N LEU A 490 -16.15 33.62 -2.06
CA LEU A 490 -17.14 33.41 -1.02
C LEU A 490 -18.06 32.23 -1.35
N LEU A 491 -18.59 32.16 -2.57
CA LEU A 491 -19.45 31.07 -3.03
C LEU A 491 -18.70 29.73 -3.07
N PHE A 492 -17.42 29.74 -3.42
CA PHE A 492 -16.58 28.55 -3.40
C PHE A 492 -16.40 28.03 -1.96
N CYS A 493 -16.06 28.90 -1.01
CA CYS A 493 -15.93 28.54 0.40
C CYS A 493 -17.25 28.01 0.99
N VAL A 494 -18.38 28.64 0.67
CA VAL A 494 -19.70 28.16 1.08
C VAL A 494 -20.02 26.78 0.47
N GLN A 495 -19.67 26.54 -0.80
CA GLN A 495 -19.85 25.22 -1.42
C GLN A 495 -18.97 24.14 -0.77
N VAL A 496 -17.72 24.45 -0.42
CA VAL A 496 -16.85 23.53 0.32
C VAL A 496 -17.47 23.20 1.69
N LEU A 497 -18.01 24.20 2.39
CA LEU A 497 -18.73 23.99 3.64
C LEU A 497 -19.98 23.12 3.45
N ALA A 498 -20.74 23.32 2.36
CA ALA A 498 -21.91 22.51 2.03
C ALA A 498 -21.53 21.05 1.77
N LEU A 499 -20.49 20.80 0.97
CA LEU A 499 -19.97 19.46 0.71
C LEU A 499 -19.50 18.76 1.99
N ARG A 500 -18.92 19.53 2.92
CA ARG A 500 -18.48 18.98 4.21
C ARG A 500 -19.65 18.69 5.15
N SER A 501 -20.68 19.52 5.16
CA SER A 501 -21.91 19.27 5.91
C SER A 501 -22.59 17.96 5.50
N MET A 502 -22.58 17.63 4.19
CA MET A 502 -23.07 16.37 3.65
C MET A 502 -22.32 15.16 4.24
N ALA A 503 -21.03 15.31 4.50
CA ALA A 503 -20.18 14.26 5.02
C ALA A 503 -20.33 14.01 6.53
N GLY A 504 -21.18 14.77 7.25
CA GLY A 504 -21.44 14.55 8.68
C GLY A 504 -20.57 15.39 9.62
N LEU A 505 -20.28 16.64 9.26
CA LEU A 505 -19.35 17.52 9.97
C LEU A 505 -19.56 17.61 11.51
N TYR A 506 -20.80 17.74 11.99
CA TYR A 506 -21.07 17.87 13.43
C TYR A 506 -20.65 16.63 14.24
N LEU A 507 -20.86 15.44 13.67
CA LEU A 507 -20.47 14.17 14.30
C LEU A 507 -18.94 14.00 14.26
N ASP A 508 -18.30 14.38 13.15
CA ASP A 508 -16.83 14.37 12.99
C ASP A 508 -16.12 15.32 13.98
N CYS A 509 -16.82 16.33 14.48
CA CYS A 509 -16.33 17.27 15.50
C CYS A 509 -16.57 16.77 16.94
N GLY A 510 -17.13 15.56 17.13
CA GLY A 510 -17.43 15.01 18.46
C GLY A 510 -18.74 15.51 19.08
N GLY A 511 -19.62 16.13 18.29
CA GLY A 511 -20.87 16.67 18.79
C GLY A 511 -21.87 15.57 19.21
N PRO A 512 -22.58 15.71 20.34
CA PRO A 512 -23.55 14.72 20.79
C PRO A 512 -24.77 14.65 19.86
N ALA A 513 -25.01 13.49 19.26
CA ALA A 513 -26.07 13.28 18.26
C ALA A 513 -27.49 13.65 18.74
N HIS A 514 -27.77 13.53 20.04
CA HIS A 514 -29.09 13.83 20.61
C HIS A 514 -29.43 15.34 20.65
N LEU A 515 -28.44 16.23 20.58
CA LEU A 515 -28.66 17.69 20.54
C LEU A 515 -28.98 18.20 19.13
N LEU A 516 -28.62 17.44 18.10
CA LEU A 516 -28.82 17.79 16.69
C LEU A 516 -30.27 18.24 16.36
N PRO A 517 -31.35 17.54 16.77
CA PRO A 517 -32.71 17.99 16.49
C PRO A 517 -33.06 19.31 17.19
N ARG A 518 -32.58 19.53 18.42
CA ARG A 518 -32.80 20.77 19.18
C ARG A 518 -32.06 21.94 18.53
N LEU A 519 -30.82 21.73 18.10
CA LEU A 519 -30.03 22.74 17.40
C LEU A 519 -30.65 23.12 16.05
N ARG A 520 -31.16 22.14 15.29
CA ARG A 520 -31.89 22.40 14.03
C ARG A 520 -33.17 23.20 14.28
N ALA A 521 -33.95 22.86 15.30
CA ALA A 521 -35.16 23.61 15.66
C ALA A 521 -34.83 25.06 16.07
N ALA A 522 -33.84 25.24 16.95
CA ALA A 522 -33.37 26.57 17.36
C ALA A 522 -32.88 27.40 16.17
N TRP A 523 -32.17 26.77 15.23
CA TRP A 523 -31.71 27.42 14.01
C TRP A 523 -32.87 27.88 13.12
N ILE A 524 -33.89 27.03 12.90
CA ILE A 524 -35.10 27.37 12.12
C ILE A 524 -35.83 28.56 12.75
N ILE A 525 -35.99 28.55 14.08
CA ILE A 525 -36.60 29.66 14.83
C ILE A 525 -35.78 30.94 14.64
N GLY A 526 -34.45 30.85 14.74
CA GLY A 526 -33.55 31.98 14.50
C GLY A 526 -33.68 32.55 13.08
N CYS A 527 -33.82 31.71 12.06
CA CYS A 527 -34.09 32.16 10.70
C CYS A 527 -35.43 32.90 10.58
N ALA A 528 -36.50 32.38 11.21
CA ALA A 528 -37.79 33.05 11.21
C ALA A 528 -37.73 34.43 11.89
N VAL A 529 -37.02 34.53 13.03
CA VAL A 529 -36.79 35.80 13.74
C VAL A 529 -35.97 36.77 12.88
N ALA A 530 -34.91 36.29 12.21
CA ALA A 530 -34.07 37.13 11.36
C ALA A 530 -34.84 37.68 10.14
N PHE A 531 -35.65 36.85 9.46
CA PHE A 531 -36.51 37.31 8.38
C PHE A 531 -37.60 38.27 8.86
N LEU A 532 -38.17 38.03 10.04
CA LEU A 532 -39.12 38.96 10.67
C LEU A 532 -38.46 40.31 10.98
N ALA A 533 -37.23 40.31 11.52
CA ALA A 533 -36.47 41.53 11.80
C ALA A 533 -36.15 42.33 10.53
N ILE A 534 -35.86 41.64 9.42
CA ILE A 534 -35.70 42.26 8.08
C ILE A 534 -37.03 42.89 7.65
N HIS A 535 -38.14 42.17 7.75
CA HIS A 535 -39.45 42.69 7.33
C HIS A 535 -39.89 43.90 8.17
N LEU A 536 -39.61 43.89 9.47
CA LEU A 536 -39.90 44.98 10.40
C LEU A 536 -38.90 46.13 10.35
N HIS A 537 -37.84 46.04 9.52
CA HIS A 537 -36.77 47.03 9.43
C HIS A 537 -36.16 47.39 10.80
N ALA A 538 -36.00 46.40 11.68
CA ALA A 538 -35.61 46.61 13.07
C ALA A 538 -34.16 47.12 13.26
N ALA A 539 -33.31 46.98 12.23
CA ALA A 539 -31.90 47.38 12.21
C ALA A 539 -31.48 47.71 10.76
N PRO A 540 -30.31 48.35 10.56
CA PRO A 540 -29.83 48.65 9.22
C PRO A 540 -29.57 47.36 8.41
N ALA A 541 -29.94 47.39 7.13
CA ALA A 541 -30.01 46.21 6.28
C ALA A 541 -28.69 45.43 6.16
N HIS A 542 -27.54 46.10 6.21
CA HIS A 542 -26.22 45.47 6.16
C HIS A 542 -25.90 44.66 7.42
N MET A 543 -26.31 45.12 8.62
CA MET A 543 -26.13 44.37 9.87
C MET A 543 -27.03 43.15 9.91
N LEU A 544 -28.29 43.29 9.49
CA LEU A 544 -29.23 42.18 9.40
C LEU A 544 -28.76 41.14 8.37
N GLY A 545 -28.24 41.59 7.22
CA GLY A 545 -27.65 40.72 6.21
C GLY A 545 -26.43 39.95 6.72
N ALA A 546 -25.54 40.61 7.47
CA ALA A 546 -24.36 40.01 8.07
C ALA A 546 -24.71 38.97 9.14
N MET A 547 -25.67 39.31 10.02
CA MET A 547 -26.20 38.39 11.02
C MET A 547 -26.85 37.17 10.37
N LEU A 548 -27.66 37.37 9.32
CA LEU A 548 -28.31 36.28 8.59
C LEU A 548 -27.26 35.39 7.90
N PHE A 549 -26.21 35.96 7.33
CA PHE A 549 -25.11 35.20 6.73
C PHE A 549 -24.37 34.34 7.76
N ALA A 550 -23.92 34.93 8.87
CA ALA A 550 -23.25 34.18 9.94
C ALA A 550 -24.16 33.07 10.50
N TRP A 551 -25.44 33.38 10.72
CA TRP A 551 -26.43 32.41 11.16
C TRP A 551 -26.62 31.27 10.16
N SER A 552 -26.62 31.57 8.86
CA SER A 552 -26.73 30.54 7.80
C SER A 552 -25.52 29.61 7.74
N CYS A 553 -24.29 30.14 7.89
CA CYS A 553 -23.07 29.35 7.98
C CYS A 553 -23.10 28.40 9.19
N ILE A 554 -23.63 28.86 10.33
CA ILE A 554 -23.83 28.01 11.52
C ILE A 554 -24.84 26.90 11.21
N GLY A 555 -25.94 27.21 10.51
CA GLY A 555 -26.94 26.22 10.09
C GLY A 555 -26.38 25.11 9.20
N MET A 556 -25.44 25.46 8.31
CA MET A 556 -24.75 24.49 7.47
C MET A 556 -23.91 23.49 8.27
N LEU A 557 -23.51 23.80 9.51
CA LEU A 557 -22.82 22.83 10.37
C LEU A 557 -23.75 21.70 10.83
N PHE A 558 -25.06 21.95 10.92
CA PHE A 558 -26.06 21.03 11.47
C PHE A 558 -26.96 20.38 10.40
N ALA A 559 -27.02 20.97 9.22
CA ALA A 559 -27.91 20.58 8.13
C ALA A 559 -27.17 19.78 7.05
N PRO A 560 -27.60 18.56 6.70
CA PRO A 560 -26.99 17.81 5.61
C PRO A 560 -27.44 18.42 4.27
N PHE A 561 -26.50 19.05 3.55
CA PHE A 561 -26.75 19.52 2.19
C PHE A 561 -26.65 18.37 1.19
N GLU A 562 -27.76 17.97 0.59
CA GLU A 562 -27.77 16.99 -0.51
C GLU A 562 -27.74 17.72 -1.87
N LEU A 563 -26.55 17.87 -2.47
CA LEU A 563 -26.36 18.52 -3.78
C LEU A 563 -26.79 17.68 -5.00
N ASN A 564 -27.58 16.62 -4.80
CA ASN A 564 -28.11 15.83 -5.91
C ASN A 564 -29.07 16.69 -6.73
N TRP A 565 -28.96 16.68 -8.06
CA TRP A 565 -29.82 17.51 -8.95
C TRP A 565 -31.33 17.40 -8.65
N ARG A 566 -31.81 16.18 -8.34
CA ARG A 566 -33.21 15.92 -7.95
C ARG A 566 -33.63 16.59 -6.64
N ALA A 567 -32.69 16.81 -5.72
CA ALA A 567 -32.94 17.49 -4.45
C ALA A 567 -32.68 19.00 -4.55
N ALA A 568 -31.77 19.41 -5.44
CA ALA A 568 -31.27 20.77 -5.58
C ALA A 568 -32.11 21.67 -6.49
N TRP A 569 -33.00 21.14 -7.32
CA TRP A 569 -33.81 21.97 -8.24
C TRP A 569 -34.58 23.14 -7.59
N PRO A 570 -35.08 23.07 -6.33
CA PRO A 570 -35.75 24.21 -5.71
C PRO A 570 -34.82 25.38 -5.40
N LEU A 571 -33.50 25.18 -5.38
CA LEU A 571 -32.50 26.24 -5.26
C LEU A 571 -32.53 27.20 -6.46
N VAL A 572 -33.12 26.80 -7.60
CA VAL A 572 -33.32 27.71 -8.73
C VAL A 572 -34.33 28.81 -8.39
N ILE A 573 -35.26 28.55 -7.47
CA ILE A 573 -36.33 29.47 -7.08
C ILE A 573 -35.87 30.40 -5.94
N THR A 574 -34.88 30.00 -5.14
CA THR A 574 -34.44 30.78 -3.97
C THR A 574 -34.00 32.21 -4.27
N PRO A 575 -33.33 32.55 -5.40
CA PRO A 575 -33.02 33.94 -5.75
C PRO A 575 -34.25 34.80 -6.00
N ALA A 576 -35.27 34.25 -6.67
CA ALA A 576 -36.54 34.95 -6.90
C ALA A 576 -37.30 35.17 -5.59
N ALA A 577 -37.36 34.15 -4.72
CA ALA A 577 -37.97 34.25 -3.39
C ALA A 577 -37.23 35.26 -2.50
N ALA A 578 -35.91 35.26 -2.49
CA ALA A 578 -35.10 36.24 -1.75
C ALA A 578 -35.36 37.67 -2.25
N THR A 579 -35.48 37.86 -3.56
CA THR A 579 -35.79 39.17 -4.16
C THR A 579 -37.17 39.66 -3.73
N PHE A 580 -38.16 38.77 -3.65
CA PHE A 580 -39.49 39.10 -3.15
C PHE A 580 -39.48 39.44 -1.65
N LEU A 581 -38.78 38.67 -0.82
CA LEU A 581 -38.69 38.91 0.63
C LEU A 581 -37.95 40.21 0.98
N LEU A 582 -36.99 40.61 0.16
CA LEU A 582 -36.21 41.84 0.33
C LEU A 582 -36.81 43.03 -0.44
N ALA A 583 -37.99 42.88 -1.05
CA ALA A 583 -38.67 43.95 -1.74
C ALA A 583 -38.98 45.10 -0.76
N GLY A 584 -38.51 46.31 -1.07
CA GLY A 584 -38.68 47.50 -0.23
C GLY A 584 -37.49 47.87 0.66
N GLN A 585 -36.43 47.06 0.71
CA GLN A 585 -35.19 47.43 1.43
C GLN A 585 -34.38 48.45 0.62
N ALA A 586 -34.17 49.65 1.18
CA ALA A 586 -33.39 50.72 0.56
C ALA A 586 -31.89 50.56 0.90
N GLY A 587 -31.10 50.11 -0.08
CA GLY A 587 -29.64 50.07 -0.02
C GLY A 587 -29.04 50.22 -1.41
N GLY A 588 -27.82 50.78 -1.52
CA GLY A 588 -27.12 50.90 -2.80
C GLY A 588 -26.83 49.54 -3.46
N PRO A 589 -26.52 49.52 -4.78
CA PRO A 589 -26.40 48.30 -5.57
C PRO A 589 -25.52 47.17 -4.98
N PRO A 590 -24.28 47.42 -4.50
CA PRO A 590 -23.41 46.34 -3.98
C PRO A 590 -23.90 45.78 -2.63
N VAL A 591 -24.44 46.65 -1.77
CA VAL A 591 -24.99 46.25 -0.46
C VAL A 591 -26.24 45.38 -0.68
N GLN A 592 -27.04 45.70 -1.71
CA GLN A 592 -28.23 44.94 -2.05
C GLN A 592 -27.91 43.54 -2.58
N ALA A 593 -26.82 43.36 -3.34
CA ALA A 593 -26.39 42.07 -3.87
C ALA A 593 -25.95 41.10 -2.75
N ILE A 594 -25.15 41.58 -1.79
CA ILE A 594 -24.63 40.76 -0.68
C ILE A 594 -25.75 40.37 0.30
N ILE A 595 -26.71 41.27 0.57
CA ILE A 595 -27.89 40.95 1.39
C ILE A 595 -28.80 39.94 0.68
N LYS A 596 -28.98 40.06 -0.63
CA LYS A 596 -29.69 39.04 -1.43
C LYS A 596 -29.01 37.68 -1.32
N LEU A 597 -27.68 37.64 -1.37
CA LEU A 597 -26.93 36.39 -1.22
C LEU A 597 -27.14 35.73 0.14
N SER A 598 -27.13 36.51 1.24
CA SER A 598 -27.38 35.95 2.58
C SER A 598 -28.80 35.41 2.74
N ALA A 599 -29.80 36.07 2.15
CA ALA A 599 -31.17 35.58 2.10
C ALA A 599 -31.31 34.29 1.28
N VAL A 600 -30.66 34.20 0.12
CA VAL A 600 -30.64 32.97 -0.69
C VAL A 600 -30.00 31.82 0.08
N LEU A 601 -28.87 32.07 0.74
CA LEU A 601 -28.18 31.07 1.54
C LEU A 601 -29.07 30.58 2.68
N ALA A 602 -29.70 31.48 3.44
CA ALA A 602 -30.61 31.12 4.52
C ALA A 602 -31.82 30.29 4.04
N LEU A 603 -32.46 30.67 2.93
CA LEU A 603 -33.56 29.89 2.34
C LEU A 603 -33.10 28.50 1.87
N SER A 604 -31.89 28.40 1.33
CA SER A 604 -31.29 27.14 0.90
C SER A 604 -31.09 26.19 2.08
N VAL A 605 -30.48 26.69 3.17
CA VAL A 605 -30.27 25.91 4.40
C VAL A 605 -31.62 25.51 5.02
N LEU A 606 -32.61 26.41 5.00
CA LEU A 606 -33.97 26.14 5.50
C LEU A 606 -34.65 25.00 4.73
N TYR A 607 -34.57 25.03 3.39
CA TYR A 607 -35.11 23.96 2.57
C TYR A 607 -34.46 22.60 2.88
N PHE A 608 -33.12 22.53 2.96
CA PHE A 608 -32.42 21.27 3.23
C PHE A 608 -32.69 20.75 4.64
N THR A 609 -32.75 21.61 5.66
CA THR A 609 -33.09 21.22 7.03
C THR A 609 -34.50 20.64 7.11
N VAL A 610 -35.49 21.31 6.54
CA VAL A 610 -36.90 20.85 6.54
C VAL A 610 -37.04 19.54 5.75
N ARG A 611 -36.44 19.46 4.57
CA ARG A 611 -36.47 18.23 3.75
C ARG A 611 -35.87 17.04 4.49
N HIS A 612 -34.75 17.25 5.19
CA HIS A 612 -34.12 16.19 5.94
C HIS A 612 -34.97 15.72 7.13
N LEU A 613 -35.58 16.65 7.87
CA LEU A 613 -36.53 16.32 8.94
C LEU A 613 -37.74 15.53 8.41
N TYR A 614 -38.29 15.93 7.26
CA TYR A 614 -39.38 15.21 6.60
C TYR A 614 -39.00 13.79 6.20
N LEU A 615 -37.82 13.59 5.61
CA LEU A 615 -37.33 12.25 5.25
C LEU A 615 -37.07 11.38 6.48
N GLN A 616 -36.57 11.97 7.57
CA GLN A 616 -36.37 11.26 8.84
C GLN A 616 -37.72 10.81 9.42
N GLN A 617 -38.72 11.71 9.43
CA GLN A 617 -40.07 11.38 9.89
C GLN A 617 -40.71 10.28 9.06
N ARG A 618 -40.55 10.31 7.74
CA ARG A 618 -41.07 9.27 6.84
C ARG A 618 -40.41 7.90 7.07
N ARG A 619 -39.12 7.87 7.43
CA ARG A 619 -38.41 6.62 7.77
C ARG A 619 -38.82 6.08 9.15
N SER A 620 -39.16 6.95 10.10
CA SER A 620 -39.63 6.54 11.43
C SER A 620 -41.12 6.21 11.49
N ALA A 621 -41.90 6.55 10.46
CA ALA A 621 -43.30 6.18 10.39
C ALA A 621 -43.40 4.66 10.21
N PRO A 622 -44.10 3.92 11.10
CA PRO A 622 -44.31 2.49 10.91
C PRO A 622 -44.98 2.27 9.55
N ALA A 623 -44.51 1.28 8.80
CA ALA A 623 -45.15 0.87 7.56
C ALA A 623 -46.61 0.54 7.88
N SER A 624 -47.54 1.40 7.47
CA SER A 624 -48.95 1.04 7.48
C SER A 624 -49.06 -0.15 6.54
N GLY A 625 -49.40 -1.32 7.09
CA GLY A 625 -49.52 -2.60 6.39
C GLY A 625 -50.69 -2.63 5.42
N LEU A 626 -50.71 -1.70 4.47
CA LEU A 626 -51.63 -1.64 3.35
C LEU A 626 -50.79 -1.44 2.08
N SER A 627 -50.09 -2.51 1.70
CA SER A 627 -49.61 -2.74 0.33
C SER A 627 -49.91 -4.17 -0.05
#